data_AF-A0A7C1LIY9-F1
#
_entry.id   AF-A0A7C1LIY9-F1
#
_cell.length_a   1.000
_cell.length_b   1.000
_cell.length_c   1.000
_cell.angle_alpha   90.00
_cell.angle_beta   90.00
_cell.angle_gamma   90.00
#
_symmetry.space_group_name_H-M   'P 1'
#
loop_
_entity.id
_entity.type
_entity.pdbx_description
1 polymer ?
#
loop_
_entity_poly.entity_id
_entity_poly.type
_entity_poly.pdbx_seq_one_letter_code
_entity_poly.pdbx_strand_id
1 'polypeptide(L)'
;MYGITTITIDDKTKEGLLKVAALLQIKRMKKINYDTTIKFLIENYQKKKDEDKFRTACKKIENIDVDNVLSELYQERKKDEVSF
;
A
#
# COMPACT_ATOMS: atom_id res chain seq x y z
N MET A 1 -25.75 -0.16 17.40
CA MET A 1 -26.17 1.15 16.84
C MET A 1 -24.92 2.00 16.70
N TYR A 2 -24.43 2.28 15.48
CA TYR A 2 -23.33 3.24 15.31
C TYR A 2 -23.94 4.65 15.33
N GLY A 3 -23.60 5.43 16.36
CA GLY A 3 -24.03 6.82 16.49
C GLY A 3 -23.27 7.74 15.52
N ILE A 4 -23.90 8.86 15.15
CA ILE A 4 -23.19 9.96 14.49
C ILE A 4 -22.30 10.61 15.55
N THR A 5 -20.98 10.53 15.35
CA THR A 5 -20.00 11.19 16.20
C THR A 5 -19.49 12.44 15.50
N THR A 6 -19.61 13.58 16.16
CA THR A 6 -19.04 14.84 15.67
C THR A 6 -17.62 14.99 16.19
N ILE A 7 -16.68 15.29 15.29
CA ILE A 7 -15.32 15.69 15.63
C ILE A 7 -15.07 17.09 15.07
N THR A 8 -14.39 17.93 15.83
CA THR A 8 -13.99 19.27 15.39
C THR A 8 -12.54 19.23 14.92
N ILE A 9 -12.29 19.84 13.77
CA ILE A 9 -10.95 19.99 13.19
C ILE A 9 -10.73 21.45 12.78
N ASP A 10 -9.48 21.90 12.78
CA ASP A 10 -9.11 23.21 12.25
C ASP A 10 -9.09 23.22 10.70
N ASP A 11 -9.06 24.42 10.12
CA ASP A 11 -9.09 24.61 8.67
C ASP A 11 -7.86 24.03 7.95
N LYS A 12 -6.69 24.04 8.60
CA LYS A 12 -5.46 23.49 8.03
C LYS A 12 -5.54 21.96 7.95
N THR A 13 -6.10 21.32 8.98
CA THR A 13 -6.39 19.89 9.00
C THR A 13 -7.42 19.52 7.95
N LYS A 14 -8.47 20.33 7.79
CA LYS A 14 -9.48 20.16 6.74
C LYS A 14 -8.88 20.23 5.34
N GLU A 15 -8.00 21.20 5.07
CA GLU A 15 -7.29 21.32 3.80
C GLU A 15 -6.40 20.08 3.54
N GLY A 16 -5.71 19.59 4.58
CA GLY A 16 -4.94 18.35 4.51
C GLY A 16 -5.79 17.14 4.12
N LEU A 17 -6.96 16.97 4.74
CA LEU A 17 -7.89 15.88 4.42
C LEU A 17 -8.40 15.97 2.98
N LEU A 18 -8.66 17.17 2.46
CA LEU A 18 -9.06 17.36 1.05
C LEU A 18 -7.96 16.94 0.07
N LYS A 19 -6.69 17.25 0.37
CA LYS A 19 -5.55 16.80 -0.45
C LYS A 19 -5.46 15.27 -0.49
N VAL A 20 -5.60 14.62 0.66
CA VAL A 20 -5.61 13.14 0.73
C VAL A 20 -6.80 12.57 -0.05
N ALA A 21 -8.00 13.16 0.10
CA ALA A 21 -9.19 12.74 -0.63
C ALA A 21 -9.01 12.84 -2.15
N ALA A 22 -8.42 13.93 -2.64
CA ALA A 22 -8.14 14.15 -4.06
C ALA A 22 -7.19 13.08 -4.62
N LEU A 23 -6.10 12.78 -3.90
CA LEU A 23 -5.16 11.72 -4.28
C LEU A 23 -5.85 10.34 -4.33
N LEU A 24 -6.70 10.03 -3.34
CA LEU A 24 -7.47 8.79 -3.32
C LEU A 24 -8.47 8.70 -4.47
N GLN A 25 -9.12 9.81 -4.80
CA GLN A 25 -10.09 9.89 -5.89
C GLN A 25 -9.43 9.65 -7.24
N ILE A 26 -8.26 10.25 -7.49
CA ILE A 26 -7.46 9.99 -8.68
C ILE A 26 -7.06 8.51 -8.74
N LYS A 27 -6.52 7.97 -7.65
CA LYS A 27 -6.02 6.59 -7.60
C LYS A 27 -7.13 5.54 -7.80
N ARG A 28 -8.32 5.78 -7.25
CA ARG A 28 -9.43 4.81 -7.27
C ARG A 28 -10.47 5.08 -8.36
N MET A 29 -10.36 6.20 -9.08
CA MET A 29 -11.32 6.67 -10.08
C MET A 29 -12.78 6.68 -9.57
N LYS A 30 -12.96 7.03 -8.30
CA LYS A 30 -14.28 7.06 -7.62
C LYS A 30 -14.37 8.29 -6.72
N LYS A 31 -15.60 8.80 -6.52
CA LYS A 31 -15.86 9.91 -5.60
C LYS A 31 -15.47 9.51 -4.16
N ILE A 32 -14.65 10.33 -3.51
CA ILE A 32 -14.19 10.12 -2.13
C ILE A 32 -14.77 11.21 -1.22
N ASN A 33 -15.28 10.81 -0.06
CA ASN A 33 -15.76 11.73 0.99
C ASN A 33 -14.86 11.66 2.24
N TYR A 34 -15.09 12.55 3.20
CA TYR A 34 -14.31 12.60 4.44
C TYR A 34 -14.35 11.29 5.23
N ASP A 35 -15.49 10.61 5.31
CA ASP A 35 -15.60 9.32 6.00
C ASP A 35 -14.66 8.27 5.39
N THR A 36 -14.63 8.18 4.06
CA THR A 36 -13.73 7.27 3.33
C THR A 36 -12.27 7.65 3.53
N THR A 37 -11.95 8.96 3.50
CA THR A 37 -10.59 9.46 3.74
C THR A 37 -10.12 9.14 5.16
N ILE A 38 -10.96 9.38 6.17
CA ILE A 38 -10.65 9.10 7.57
C ILE A 38 -10.46 7.59 7.78
N LYS A 39 -11.35 6.75 7.23
CA LYS A 39 -11.18 5.28 7.27
C LYS A 39 -9.86 4.85 6.65
N PHE A 40 -9.51 5.38 5.48
CA PHE A 40 -8.23 5.09 4.85
C PHE A 40 -7.04 5.48 5.74
N LEU A 41 -7.08 6.66 6.38
CA LEU A 41 -6.02 7.10 7.27
C LEU A 41 -5.92 6.24 8.53
N ILE A 42 -7.05 5.87 9.12
CA ILE A 42 -7.11 4.96 10.27
C ILE A 42 -6.55 3.59 9.90
N GLU A 43 -6.98 3.01 8.78
CA GLU A 43 -6.47 1.73 8.29
C GLU A 43 -4.96 1.78 8.04
N ASN A 44 -4.44 2.86 7.44
CA ASN A 44 -3.00 2.99 7.23
C ASN A 44 -2.22 3.24 8.53
N TYR A 45 -2.80 3.95 9.49
CA TYR A 45 -2.19 4.13 10.81
C TYR A 45 -2.19 2.82 11.61
N GLN A 46 -3.29 2.06 11.54
CA GLN A 46 -3.45 0.76 12.21
C GLN A 46 -2.69 -0.37 11.52
N LYS A 47 -2.41 -0.23 10.22
CA LYS A 47 -1.37 -1.01 9.55
C LYS A 47 -0.03 -0.60 10.14
N LYS A 48 0.25 -1.08 11.36
CA LYS A 48 1.62 -1.23 11.83
C LYS A 48 2.37 -1.90 10.69
N LYS A 49 3.47 -1.28 10.24
CA LYS A 49 4.45 -1.98 9.43
C LYS A 49 4.77 -3.22 10.23
N ASP A 50 4.39 -4.37 9.69
CA ASP A 50 4.64 -5.65 10.33
C ASP A 50 6.14 -5.86 10.25
N GLU A 51 6.86 -5.33 11.25
CA GLU A 51 8.32 -5.31 11.27
C GLU A 51 8.86 -6.72 11.24
N ASP A 52 8.13 -7.69 11.82
CA ASP A 52 8.49 -9.10 11.79
C ASP A 52 8.36 -9.67 10.38
N LYS A 53 7.26 -9.39 9.66
CA LYS A 53 7.16 -9.76 8.23
C LYS A 53 8.24 -9.09 7.39
N PHE A 54 8.54 -7.82 7.63
CA PHE A 54 9.59 -7.12 6.90
C PHE A 54 10.97 -7.75 7.16
N ARG A 55 11.32 -7.98 8.43
CA ARG A 55 12.58 -8.63 8.82
C ARG A 55 12.69 -10.05 8.28
N THR A 56 11.59 -10.80 8.28
CA THR A 56 11.53 -12.15 7.71
C THR A 56 11.75 -12.13 6.21
N ALA A 57 11.10 -11.23 5.48
CA ALA A 57 11.26 -11.10 4.03
C ALA A 57 12.68 -10.67 3.64
N CYS A 58 13.35 -9.85 4.45
CA CYS A 58 14.73 -9.42 4.23
C CYS A 58 15.78 -10.38 4.81
N LYS A 59 15.38 -11.49 5.44
CA LYS A 59 16.34 -12.43 6.01
C LYS A 59 17.17 -13.06 4.88
N LYS A 60 18.48 -12.99 5.00
CA LYS A 60 19.39 -13.67 4.06
C LYS A 60 19.12 -15.17 4.14
N ILE A 61 18.83 -15.76 2.99
CA ILE A 61 18.73 -17.22 2.87
C ILE A 61 20.16 -17.74 2.68
N GLU A 62 20.59 -18.63 3.56
CA GLU A 62 21.90 -19.26 3.46
C GLU A 62 21.89 -20.34 2.37
N ASN A 63 23.03 -20.55 1.73
CA ASN A 63 23.22 -21.57 0.68
C ASN A 63 22.38 -21.39 -0.59
N ILE A 64 21.99 -20.15 -0.91
CA ILE A 64 21.46 -19.82 -2.25
C ILE A 64 22.62 -19.45 -3.18
N ASP A 65 22.66 -20.10 -4.34
CA ASP A 65 23.44 -19.68 -5.50
C ASP A 65 22.63 -18.62 -6.29
N VAL A 66 22.98 -17.35 -6.07
CA VAL A 66 22.26 -16.21 -6.65
C VAL A 66 22.36 -16.19 -8.18
N ASP A 67 23.51 -16.60 -8.72
CA ASP A 67 23.76 -16.55 -10.17
C ASP A 67 22.88 -17.59 -10.89
N ASN A 68 22.74 -18.77 -10.29
CA ASN A 68 21.84 -19.80 -10.80
C ASN A 68 20.38 -19.34 -10.79
N VAL A 69 19.87 -18.82 -9.66
CA VAL A 69 18.49 -18.32 -9.54
C VAL A 69 18.20 -17.19 -10.53
N LEU A 70 19.15 -16.26 -10.70
CA LEU A 70 19.00 -15.19 -11.70
C LEU A 70 18.96 -15.75 -13.12
N SER A 71 19.80 -16.73 -13.44
CA SER A 71 19.82 -17.36 -14.75
C SER A 71 18.49 -18.04 -15.08
N GLU A 72 17.88 -18.72 -14.11
CA GLU A 72 16.56 -19.35 -14.23
C GLU A 72 15.47 -18.30 -14.52
N LEU A 73 15.43 -17.22 -13.75
CA LEU A 73 14.46 -16.12 -13.95
C LEU A 73 14.56 -15.49 -15.35
N TYR A 74 15.78 -15.31 -15.87
CA TYR A 74 15.96 -14.80 -17.24
C TYR A 74 15.52 -15.78 -18.32
N GLN A 75 15.74 -17.08 -18.12
CA GLN A 75 15.31 -18.10 -19.06
C GLN A 75 13.78 -18.18 -19.16
N GLU A 76 13.08 -18.19 -18.01
CA GLU A 76 11.62 -18.21 -18.00
C GLU A 76 11.02 -16.95 -18.63
N ARG A 77 11.57 -15.77 -18.34
CA ARG A 77 11.13 -14.53 -18.98
C ARG A 77 11.28 -14.55 -20.51
N LYS A 78 12.36 -15.13 -21.03
CA LYS A 78 12.53 -15.29 -22.49
C LYS A 78 11.48 -16.23 -23.08
N LYS A 79 11.08 -17.29 -22.36
CA LYS A 79 10.02 -18.20 -22.83
C LYS A 79 8.68 -17.48 -22.92
N ASP A 80 8.37 -16.64 -21.93
CA ASP A 80 7.16 -15.81 -21.95
C ASP A 80 7.16 -14.87 -23.16
N GLU A 81 8.29 -14.21 -23.46
CA GLU A 81 8.43 -13.28 -24.59
C GLU A 81 8.31 -13.96 -25.97
N VAL A 82 8.69 -15.23 -26.09
CA VAL A 82 8.59 -16.02 -27.34
C VAL A 82 7.18 -16.57 -27.55
N SER A 83 6.36 -16.62 -26.51
CA SER A 83 5.00 -17.19 -26.55
C SER A 83 3.89 -16.17 -26.86
N PHE A 84 4.25 -14.94 -27.26
CA PHE A 84 3.34 -13.87 -27.71
C PHE A 84 3.38 -13.65 -29.22
#